data_AF-A0A8T5SN75-F1
#
_entry.id   AF-A0A8T5SN75-F1
#
_cell.length_a   1.000
_cell.length_b   1.000
_cell.length_c   1.000
_cell.angle_alpha   90.00
_cell.angle_beta   90.00
_cell.angle_gamma   90.00
#
_symmetry.space_group_name_H-M   'P 1'
#
loop_
_entity.id
_entity.type
_entity.pdbx_description
1 polymer ?
#
loop_
_entity_poly.entity_id
_entity_poly.type
_entity_poly.pdbx_seq_one_letter_code
_entity_poly.pdbx_strand_id
1 'polypeptide(L)'
;NILRALEMDFIKDPEAARIGIKAIQQHLDKILSIEGVRPIETVGREFDPYYQHAAQRAHDPEKPDGVILEEYQRGYMLKEKVLRPAVVCVNRHEVPTAETGNDEDIDVNSDNNGE
;
A
#
# COMPACT_ATOMS: atom_id res chain seq x y z
N ASN A 1 -20.71 -23.30 -0.41
CA ASN A 1 -21.03 -21.87 -0.65
C ASN A 1 -20.60 -21.38 -2.03
N ILE A 2 -19.34 -21.59 -2.46
CA ILE A 2 -18.85 -21.12 -3.79
C ILE A 2 -19.61 -21.76 -4.96
N LEU A 3 -19.82 -23.08 -4.93
CA LEU A 3 -20.55 -23.80 -6.01
C LEU A 3 -21.96 -23.24 -6.23
N ARG A 4 -22.67 -22.89 -5.14
CA ARG A 4 -23.99 -22.26 -5.21
C ARG A 4 -23.95 -20.86 -5.83
N ALA A 5 -22.92 -20.07 -5.52
CA ALA A 5 -22.76 -18.74 -6.09
C ALA A 5 -22.40 -18.79 -7.59
N LEU A 6 -21.70 -19.84 -8.04
CA LEU A 6 -21.38 -20.05 -9.46
C LEU A 6 -22.61 -20.41 -10.32
N GLU A 7 -23.60 -21.06 -9.71
CA GLU A 7 -24.85 -21.46 -10.38
C GLU A 7 -25.93 -20.36 -10.34
N MET A 8 -25.69 -19.25 -9.64
CA MET A 8 -26.64 -18.15 -9.54
C MET A 8 -26.57 -17.23 -10.77
N ASP A 9 -27.73 -16.91 -11.33
CA ASP A 9 -27.87 -15.81 -12.28
C ASP A 9 -27.74 -14.47 -11.54
N PHE A 10 -26.53 -13.90 -11.54
CA PHE A 10 -26.21 -12.60 -10.93
C PHE A 10 -27.08 -11.44 -11.43
N ILE A 11 -27.64 -11.57 -12.64
CA ILE A 11 -28.50 -10.55 -13.26
C ILE A 11 -29.93 -10.62 -12.70
N LYS A 12 -30.37 -11.80 -12.27
CA LYS A 12 -31.76 -12.06 -11.91
C LYS A 12 -32.06 -11.74 -10.44
N ASP A 13 -31.06 -11.90 -9.57
CA ASP A 13 -31.14 -11.53 -8.15
C ASP A 13 -29.81 -10.97 -7.63
N PRO A 14 -29.59 -9.64 -7.78
CA PRO A 14 -28.33 -9.01 -7.39
C PRO A 14 -28.12 -8.99 -5.87
N GLU A 15 -29.20 -8.96 -5.07
CA GLU A 15 -29.11 -8.93 -3.61
C GLU A 15 -28.70 -10.30 -3.05
N ALA A 16 -29.32 -11.38 -3.53
CA ALA A 16 -28.91 -12.72 -3.14
C ALA A 16 -27.47 -13.02 -3.55
N ALA A 17 -27.05 -12.56 -4.74
CA ALA A 17 -25.67 -12.69 -5.20
C ALA A 17 -24.68 -11.94 -4.29
N ARG A 18 -25.00 -10.70 -3.91
CA ARG A 18 -24.18 -9.90 -2.97
C ARG A 18 -24.02 -10.61 -1.63
N ILE A 19 -25.10 -11.17 -1.09
CA ILE A 19 -25.07 -11.94 0.16
C ILE A 19 -24.18 -13.19 0.02
N GLY A 20 -24.30 -13.92 -1.10
CA GLY A 20 -23.49 -15.10 -1.39
C GLY A 20 -22.00 -14.78 -1.45
N ILE A 21 -21.62 -13.73 -2.17
CA ILE A 21 -20.23 -13.26 -2.27
C ILE A 21 -19.70 -12.84 -0.90
N LYS A 22 -20.49 -12.07 -0.13
CA LYS A 22 -20.10 -11.64 1.22
C LYS A 22 -19.88 -12.84 2.16
N ALA A 23 -20.73 -13.86 2.09
CA ALA A 23 -20.57 -15.07 2.88
C ALA A 23 -19.30 -15.85 2.50
N ILE A 24 -18.92 -15.86 1.22
CA ILE A 24 -17.66 -16.47 0.74
C ILE A 24 -16.46 -15.68 1.27
N GLN A 25 -16.49 -14.35 1.16
CA GLN A 25 -15.44 -13.48 1.70
C GLN A 25 -15.22 -13.74 3.19
N GLN A 26 -16.29 -13.72 3.99
CA GLN A 26 -16.20 -13.96 5.44
C GLN A 26 -15.63 -15.33 5.78
N HIS A 27 -15.99 -16.36 5.01
CA HIS A 27 -15.43 -17.71 5.22
C HIS A 27 -13.94 -17.73 4.89
N LEU A 28 -13.52 -17.09 3.79
CA LEU A 28 -12.12 -16.98 3.42
C LEU A 28 -11.32 -16.24 4.50
N ASP A 29 -11.81 -15.10 4.97
CA ASP A 29 -11.19 -14.31 6.04
C ASP A 29 -11.02 -15.15 7.32
N LYS A 30 -12.02 -15.98 7.65
CA LYS A 30 -11.97 -16.89 8.80
C LYS A 30 -10.88 -17.94 8.65
N ILE A 31 -10.76 -18.57 7.47
CA ILE A 31 -9.72 -19.57 7.20
C ILE A 31 -8.33 -18.94 7.28
N LEU A 32 -8.14 -17.78 6.63
CA LEU A 32 -6.89 -17.02 6.68
C LEU A 32 -6.50 -16.68 8.13
N SER A 33 -7.46 -16.24 8.94
CA SER A 33 -7.23 -15.92 10.35
C SER A 33 -6.81 -17.14 11.17
N ILE A 34 -7.41 -18.31 10.93
CA ILE A 34 -7.05 -19.57 11.62
C ILE A 34 -5.60 -19.98 11.30
N GLU A 35 -5.17 -19.79 10.06
CA GLU A 35 -3.79 -20.04 9.62
C GLU A 35 -2.80 -18.95 10.09
N GLY A 36 -3.28 -17.93 10.80
CA GLY A 36 -2.45 -16.85 11.34
C GLY A 36 -2.13 -15.72 10.34
N VAL A 37 -2.82 -15.68 9.20
CA VAL A 37 -2.76 -14.58 8.26
C VAL A 37 -3.65 -13.44 8.77
N ARG A 38 -3.07 -12.25 8.89
CA ARG A 38 -3.75 -11.05 9.35
C ARG A 38 -3.68 -9.94 8.29
N PRO A 39 -4.74 -9.14 8.13
CA PRO A 39 -4.68 -7.95 7.30
C PRO A 39 -3.72 -6.93 7.91
N ILE A 40 -3.06 -6.15 7.07
CA ILE A 40 -2.21 -5.03 7.49
C ILE A 40 -3.12 -3.81 7.70
N GLU A 41 -3.09 -3.22 8.89
CA GLU A 41 -3.83 -1.97 9.15
C GLU A 41 -3.07 -0.78 8.56
N THR A 42 -3.76 -0.01 7.73
CA THR A 42 -3.15 1.00 6.87
C THR A 42 -3.69 2.39 7.14
N VAL A 43 -4.98 2.62 6.87
CA VAL A 43 -5.61 3.94 6.93
C VAL A 43 -5.43 4.58 8.31
N GLY A 44 -4.92 5.81 8.33
CA GLY A 44 -4.65 6.57 9.56
C GLY A 44 -3.38 6.19 10.29
N ARG A 45 -2.60 5.22 9.79
CA ARG A 45 -1.26 4.89 10.30
C ARG A 45 -0.18 5.59 9.48
N GLU A 46 1.02 5.69 10.07
CA GLU A 46 2.22 6.12 9.36
C GLU A 46 2.61 5.12 8.26
N PHE A 47 3.16 5.63 7.18
CA PHE A 47 3.61 4.82 6.06
C PHE A 47 4.91 4.07 6.39
N ASP A 48 4.88 2.76 6.26
CA ASP A 48 6.04 1.87 6.39
C ASP A 48 6.28 1.10 5.06
N PRO A 49 7.36 1.39 4.33
CA PRO A 49 7.73 0.70 3.08
C PRO A 49 7.86 -0.82 3.20
N TYR A 50 8.10 -1.37 4.40
CA TYR A 50 8.20 -2.80 4.61
C TYR A 50 6.84 -3.49 4.47
N TYR A 51 5.79 -2.87 4.99
CA TYR A 51 4.43 -3.41 5.00
C TYR A 51 3.56 -2.85 3.86
N GLN A 52 3.96 -1.75 3.24
CA GLN A 52 3.10 -0.93 2.40
C GLN A 52 3.82 -0.41 1.16
N HIS A 53 3.08 -0.29 0.07
CA HIS A 53 3.52 0.26 -1.20
C HIS A 53 2.71 1.51 -1.50
N ALA A 54 3.39 2.66 -1.59
CA ALA A 54 2.76 3.93 -1.94
C ALA A 54 2.51 3.99 -3.45
N ALA A 55 1.28 3.73 -3.89
CA ALA A 55 0.90 3.88 -5.29
C ALA A 55 0.67 5.35 -5.67
N GLN A 56 0.18 6.13 -4.73
CA GLN A 56 -0.09 7.55 -4.93
C GLN A 56 0.38 8.35 -3.72
N ARG A 57 0.81 9.58 -3.99
CA ARG A 57 1.02 10.60 -2.97
C ARG A 57 0.00 11.71 -3.22
N ALA A 58 -0.71 12.10 -2.18
CA ALA A 58 -1.65 13.21 -2.23
C ALA A 58 -1.33 14.22 -1.13
N HIS A 59 -1.91 15.41 -1.23
CA HIS A 59 -1.69 16.48 -0.28
C HIS A 59 -3.03 16.83 0.38
N ASP A 60 -3.12 16.54 1.67
CA ASP A 60 -4.25 16.89 2.54
C ASP A 60 -3.72 17.71 3.73
N PRO A 61 -4.01 19.02 3.79
CA PRO A 61 -3.52 19.89 4.86
C PRO A 61 -4.18 19.61 6.21
N GLU A 62 -5.29 18.88 6.26
CA GLU A 62 -5.99 18.57 7.52
C GLU A 62 -5.39 17.35 8.24
N LYS A 63 -4.59 16.54 7.53
CA LYS A 63 -4.01 15.31 8.06
C LYS A 63 -2.49 15.43 8.19
N PRO A 64 -1.85 14.67 9.11
CA PRO A 64 -0.41 14.72 9.28
C PRO A 64 0.35 14.23 8.03
N ASP A 65 1.57 14.72 7.87
CA ASP A 65 2.49 14.25 6.84
C ASP A 65 2.85 12.76 7.06
N GLY A 66 3.04 12.02 5.97
CA GLY A 66 3.43 10.60 6.02
C GLY A 66 2.33 9.63 6.45
N VAL A 67 1.11 10.11 6.74
CA VAL A 67 -0.03 9.26 7.10
C VAL A 67 -0.73 8.71 5.87
N ILE A 68 -1.22 7.47 5.95
CA ILE A 68 -2.04 6.88 4.90
C ILE A 68 -3.44 7.47 4.89
N LEU A 69 -3.80 8.05 3.75
CA LEU A 69 -5.09 8.67 3.50
C LEU A 69 -6.14 7.62 3.10
N GLU A 70 -5.74 6.68 2.25
CA GLU A 70 -6.62 5.70 1.64
C GLU A 70 -5.87 4.40 1.34
N GLU A 71 -6.60 3.27 1.41
CA GLU A 71 -6.13 1.95 1.02
C GLU A 71 -6.84 1.53 -0.28
N TYR A 72 -6.08 1.35 -1.35
CA TYR A 72 -6.58 0.81 -2.61
C TYR A 72 -6.63 -0.71 -2.59
N GLN A 73 -5.67 -1.32 -1.89
CA GLN A 73 -5.59 -2.76 -1.78
C GLN A 73 -5.09 -3.22 -0.43
N ARG A 74 -5.87 -4.10 0.20
CA ARG A 74 -5.50 -4.74 1.45
C ARG A 74 -4.24 -5.59 1.32
N GLY A 75 -3.29 -5.28 2.20
CA GLY A 75 -2.12 -6.10 2.46
C GLY A 75 -2.41 -7.20 3.47
N TYR A 76 -1.62 -8.26 3.42
CA TYR A 76 -1.71 -9.39 4.35
C TYR A 76 -0.33 -9.82 4.82
N MET A 77 -0.25 -10.18 6.10
CA MET A 77 0.95 -10.69 6.74
C MET A 77 0.67 -12.01 7.46
N LEU A 78 1.64 -12.92 7.43
CA LEU A 78 1.62 -14.17 8.19
C LEU A 78 2.68 -14.08 9.28
N LYS A 79 2.23 -14.00 10.54
CA LYS A 79 3.11 -13.74 11.70
C LYS A 79 3.91 -12.45 11.49
N GLU A 80 5.22 -12.53 11.24
CA GLU A 80 6.12 -11.39 10.98
C GLU A 80 6.48 -11.25 9.50
N LYS A 81 6.04 -12.18 8.64
CA LYS A 81 6.36 -12.17 7.21
C LYS A 81 5.24 -11.50 6.42
N VAL A 82 5.57 -10.46 5.66
CA VAL A 82 4.65 -9.85 4.69
C VAL A 82 4.42 -10.82 3.53
N LEU A 83 3.16 -11.21 3.33
CA LEU A 83 2.77 -12.02 2.16
C LEU A 83 2.50 -11.12 0.96
N ARG A 84 1.86 -9.99 1.22
CA ARG A 84 1.53 -8.98 0.23
C ARG A 84 1.51 -7.61 0.91
N PRO A 85 2.31 -6.64 0.45
CA PRO A 85 2.22 -5.28 0.92
C PRO A 85 0.85 -4.67 0.60
N ALA A 86 0.36 -3.79 1.47
CA ALA A 86 -0.84 -3.02 1.16
C ALA A 86 -0.53 -1.93 0.15
N VAL A 87 -1.45 -1.65 -0.77
CA VAL A 87 -1.29 -0.56 -1.74
C VAL A 87 -2.09 0.64 -1.27
N VAL A 88 -1.40 1.75 -1.02
CA VAL A 88 -1.94 2.89 -0.27
C VAL A 88 -1.67 4.23 -0.95
N CYS A 89 -2.50 5.21 -0.61
CA CYS A 89 -2.27 6.63 -0.87
C CYS A 89 -1.69 7.29 0.38
N VAL A 90 -0.52 7.91 0.26
CA VAL A 90 0.19 8.53 1.39
C VAL A 90 0.08 10.04 1.30
N ASN A 91 -0.18 10.68 2.44
CA ASN A 91 -0.15 12.12 2.56
C ASN A 91 1.29 12.61 2.47
N ARG A 92 1.57 13.58 1.61
CA ARG A 92 2.79 14.36 1.65
C ARG A 92 2.46 15.84 1.74
N HIS A 93 3.00 16.50 2.75
CA HIS A 93 3.23 17.93 2.78
C HIS A 93 4.60 18.16 2.16
N GLU A 94 4.69 18.98 1.12
CA GLU A 94 5.94 19.10 0.38
C GLU A 94 7.08 19.66 1.26
N VAL A 95 8.20 18.93 1.31
CA VAL A 95 9.50 19.53 1.03
C VAL A 95 10.17 18.66 -0.04
N PRO A 96 10.43 19.19 -1.24
CA PRO A 96 11.08 18.44 -2.31
C PRO A 96 12.58 18.34 -2.01
N THR A 97 13.03 17.24 -1.41
CA THR A 97 14.46 16.88 -1.46
C THR A 97 14.65 15.79 -2.51
N ALA A 98 14.69 16.23 -3.76
CA ALA A 98 15.42 15.51 -4.79
C ALA A 98 16.89 15.95 -4.69
N GLU A 99 17.62 15.41 -3.72
CA GLU A 99 19.07 15.56 -3.63
C GLU A 99 19.70 14.18 -3.48
N THR A 100 20.11 13.61 -4.60
CA THR A 100 21.24 12.68 -4.65
C THR A 100 21.90 12.86 -6.01
N GLY A 101 23.08 13.49 -6.02
CA GLY A 101 23.98 13.55 -7.17
C GLY A 101 24.50 14.93 -7.59
N ASN A 102 24.84 15.82 -6.64
CA ASN A 102 25.88 16.82 -6.90
C ASN A 102 27.19 16.27 -6.33
N ASP A 103 27.92 15.48 -7.12
CA ASP A 103 29.36 15.36 -6.92
C ASP A 103 29.96 16.60 -7.57
N GLU A 104 30.32 17.54 -6.70
CA GLU A 104 30.99 18.78 -7.05
C GLU A 104 32.30 18.51 -7.80
N ASP A 105 32.52 19.39 -8.77
CA ASP A 105 33.75 19.63 -9.50
C ASP A 105 35.00 19.46 -8.62
N ILE A 106 35.85 18.48 -8.96
CA ILE A 106 37.23 18.46 -8.46
C ILE A 106 37.97 19.58 -9.19
N ASP A 107 38.06 20.73 -8.51
CA ASP A 107 39.02 21.79 -8.78
C ASP A 107 40.45 21.23 -8.74
N VAL A 108 41.04 20.98 -9.91
CA VAL A 108 42.50 20.77 -10.03
C VAL A 108 43.13 22.09 -10.42
N ASN A 109 43.23 23.01 -9.46
CA ASN A 109 44.21 24.10 -9.54
C ASN A 109 45.50 23.61 -8.88
N SER A 110 46.58 23.46 -9.65
CA SER A 110 47.82 24.23 -9.47
C SER A 110 48.98 23.72 -10.33
N ASP A 111 49.60 24.67 -11.02
CA ASP A 111 51.05 24.83 -11.20
C ASP A 111 51.77 24.11 -12.36
N ASN A 112 51.97 24.85 -13.46
CA ASN A 112 53.32 25.31 -13.91
C ASN A 112 53.16 26.20 -15.18
N ASN A 113 53.39 27.52 -15.10
CA ASN A 113 54.68 28.20 -15.41
C ASN A 113 55.40 27.58 -16.61
N GLY A 114 55.70 28.25 -17.72
CA GLY A 114 56.10 29.64 -17.93
C GLY A 114 57.29 29.60 -18.90
N GLU A 115 57.29 30.50 -19.88
CA GLU A 115 58.22 30.68 -21.02
C GLU A 115 58.02 29.81 -22.28
#